data_AF-A0A0P7VMY6-F1
#
_entry.id   AF-A0A0P7VMY6-F1
#
_cell.length_a   1.000
_cell.length_b   1.000
_cell.length_c   1.000
_cell.angle_alpha   90.00
_cell.angle_beta   90.00
_cell.angle_gamma   90.00
#
_symmetry.space_group_name_H-M   'P 1'
#
loop_
_entity.id
_entity.type
_entity.pdbx_description
1 polymer ?
#
loop_
_entity_poly.entity_id
_entity_poly.type
_entity_poly.pdbx_seq_one_letter_code
_entity_poly.pdbx_strand_id
1 'polypeptide(L)'
;MNFRFNLLLATCLASALATASYGQSSGTVTLIIADEERTIPVWSDQSDWSGGESWPSINIYARDFSDDGEEPALMSLSFEASGWQPSVPEMDMVLYENRKSVGKLFAREEEERGGLAVTVDSHAFDGASLSLTGSFEATLGSSDNYGGDIDLSQGIPVTGTFDVVLEALE
;
A
#
# COMPACT_ATOMS: atom_id res chain seq x y z
N MET A 1 -10.98 69.74 27.85
CA MET A 1 -9.76 69.17 28.47
C MET A 1 -9.75 67.69 28.14
N ASN A 2 -8.77 67.26 27.34
CA ASN A 2 -8.64 65.91 26.80
C ASN A 2 -8.29 64.90 27.90
N PHE A 3 -8.94 63.72 27.93
CA PHE A 3 -8.38 62.53 28.59
C PHE A 3 -8.25 61.39 27.57
N ARG A 4 -7.02 60.90 27.48
CA ARG A 4 -6.54 59.88 26.54
C ARG A 4 -6.59 58.48 27.19
N PHE A 5 -6.99 57.50 26.37
CA PHE A 5 -6.46 56.13 26.17
C PHE A 5 -5.77 55.39 27.33
N ASN A 6 -6.17 54.13 27.55
CA ASN A 6 -5.33 52.95 27.24
C ASN A 6 -6.15 51.65 27.34
N LEU A 7 -6.53 51.08 26.19
CA LEU A 7 -7.04 49.73 26.08
C LEU A 7 -5.82 48.80 25.91
N LEU A 8 -5.50 48.01 26.95
CA LEU A 8 -4.49 46.96 26.89
C LEU A 8 -5.10 45.74 26.17
N LEU A 9 -4.74 45.53 24.90
CA LEU A 9 -4.95 44.27 24.21
C LEU A 9 -3.86 43.28 24.66
N ALA A 10 -4.26 42.25 25.40
CA ALA A 10 -3.39 41.12 25.70
C ALA A 10 -3.49 40.11 24.55
N THR A 11 -2.48 40.08 23.67
CA THR A 11 -2.38 39.06 22.62
C THR A 11 -1.88 37.77 23.26
N CYS A 12 -2.78 36.84 23.57
CA CYS A 12 -2.40 35.47 23.92
C CYS A 12 -1.86 34.78 22.66
N LEU A 13 -0.54 34.68 22.55
CA LEU A 13 0.13 33.85 21.55
C LEU A 13 -0.07 32.38 21.96
N ALA A 14 -1.12 31.75 21.42
CA ALA A 14 -1.28 30.30 21.51
C ALA A 14 -0.32 29.66 20.51
N SER A 15 0.88 29.30 20.96
CA SER A 15 1.74 28.36 20.24
C SER A 15 1.06 27.01 20.24
N ALA A 16 0.27 26.73 19.20
CA ALA A 16 -0.17 25.39 18.89
C ALA A 16 1.09 24.57 18.56
N LEU A 17 1.54 23.78 19.53
CA LEU A 17 2.42 22.66 19.26
C LEU A 17 1.60 21.71 18.37
N ALA A 18 1.85 21.75 17.07
CA ALA A 18 1.45 20.66 16.20
C ALA A 18 2.21 19.44 16.69
N THR A 19 1.55 18.60 17.48
CA THR A 19 2.01 17.24 17.70
C THR A 19 2.08 16.61 16.32
N ALA A 20 3.29 16.23 15.88
CA ALA A 20 3.44 15.35 14.73
C ALA A 20 2.56 14.13 15.01
N SER A 21 1.44 14.03 14.30
CA SER A 21 0.69 12.78 14.26
C SER A 21 1.59 11.84 13.48
N TYR A 22 2.15 10.83 14.13
CA TYR A 22 2.59 9.64 13.44
C TYR A 22 1.34 9.11 12.73
N GLY A 23 1.31 9.26 11.42
CA GLY A 23 0.15 9.02 10.59
C GLY A 23 0.23 7.60 10.06
N GLN A 24 -0.25 6.64 10.85
CA GLN A 24 -0.24 5.21 10.52
C GLN A 24 -0.62 4.92 9.06
N SER A 25 0.16 4.06 8.38
CA SER A 25 -0.12 3.68 6.99
C SER A 25 -1.58 3.25 6.81
N SER A 26 -2.23 3.72 5.75
CA SER A 26 -3.68 3.61 5.59
C SER A 26 -4.09 3.62 4.12
N GLY A 27 -5.39 3.44 3.88
CA GLY A 27 -5.97 3.37 2.53
C GLY A 27 -6.45 1.97 2.21
N THR A 28 -6.62 1.70 0.92
CA THR A 28 -7.21 0.45 0.42
C THR A 28 -6.55 -0.04 -0.85
N VAL A 29 -6.60 -1.35 -1.04
CA VAL A 29 -6.34 -2.00 -2.32
C VAL A 29 -7.63 -2.64 -2.82
N THR A 30 -8.04 -2.32 -4.03
CA THR A 30 -9.13 -3.01 -4.72
C THR A 30 -8.54 -4.03 -5.68
N LEU A 31 -8.98 -5.29 -5.56
CA LEU A 31 -8.56 -6.42 -6.38
C LEU A 31 -9.75 -6.93 -7.17
N ILE A 32 -9.51 -7.37 -8.39
CA ILE A 32 -10.44 -8.14 -9.20
C ILE A 32 -9.77 -9.48 -9.50
N ILE A 33 -10.33 -10.55 -8.94
CA ILE A 33 -9.82 -11.92 -9.08
C ILE A 33 -10.97 -12.78 -9.59
N ALA A 34 -10.79 -13.45 -10.73
CA ALA A 34 -11.85 -14.25 -11.35
C ALA A 34 -13.20 -13.51 -11.46
N ASP A 35 -13.15 -12.24 -11.88
CA ASP A 35 -14.28 -11.30 -12.01
C ASP A 35 -14.98 -10.91 -10.69
N GLU A 36 -14.44 -11.30 -9.53
CA GLU A 36 -14.90 -10.83 -8.22
C GLU A 36 -14.07 -9.65 -7.74
N GLU A 37 -14.72 -8.51 -7.54
CA GLU A 37 -14.11 -7.31 -6.97
C GLU A 37 -14.12 -7.37 -5.43
N ARG A 38 -12.98 -7.03 -4.81
CA ARG A 38 -12.81 -6.95 -3.36
C ARG A 38 -11.95 -5.74 -2.99
N THR A 39 -12.43 -4.92 -2.07
CA THR A 39 -11.66 -3.81 -1.50
C THR A 39 -11.15 -4.21 -0.12
N ILE A 40 -9.83 -4.23 0.04
CA ILE A 40 -9.13 -4.68 1.23
C ILE A 40 -8.43 -3.48 1.88
N PRO A 41 -8.58 -3.25 3.19
CA PRO A 41 -7.85 -2.19 3.87
C PRO A 41 -6.35 -2.52 3.94
N VAL A 42 -5.53 -1.46 3.87
CA VAL A 42 -4.09 -1.56 4.11
C VAL A 42 -3.84 -2.03 5.54
N TRP A 43 -2.94 -3.02 5.68
CA TRP A 43 -2.41 -3.43 6.96
C TRP A 43 -1.27 -2.50 7.33
N SER A 44 -1.65 -1.49 8.08
CA SER A 44 -0.79 -0.41 8.55
C SER A 44 0.57 -0.86 9.09
N ASP A 45 0.58 -1.81 10.02
CA ASP A 45 1.79 -2.22 10.76
C ASP A 45 2.80 -3.01 9.90
N GLN A 46 2.44 -3.35 8.66
CA GLN A 46 3.31 -4.06 7.72
C GLN A 46 3.55 -3.26 6.43
N SER A 47 2.87 -2.12 6.26
CA SER A 47 2.97 -1.31 5.06
C SER A 47 3.79 -0.07 5.33
N ASP A 48 4.74 0.19 4.45
CA ASP A 48 5.73 1.25 4.63
C ASP A 48 6.34 1.66 3.28
N TRP A 49 7.12 2.73 3.32
CA TRP A 49 8.05 3.05 2.25
C TRP A 49 9.44 3.33 2.82
N SER A 50 10.48 3.16 2.02
CA SER A 50 11.86 3.53 2.39
C SER A 50 12.59 4.17 1.23
N GLY A 51 13.79 4.70 1.47
CA GLY A 51 14.60 5.38 0.46
C GLY A 51 14.40 6.90 0.48
N GLY A 52 14.14 7.50 -0.68
CA GLY A 52 13.90 8.94 -0.78
C GLY A 52 13.01 9.28 -1.96
N GLU A 53 12.58 10.54 -2.07
CA GLU A 53 11.59 10.99 -3.07
C GLU A 53 11.91 10.56 -4.51
N SER A 54 13.19 10.54 -4.91
CA SER A 54 13.59 10.16 -6.27
C SER A 54 13.72 8.66 -6.51
N TRP A 55 13.78 7.84 -5.44
CA TRP A 55 13.91 6.39 -5.49
C TRP A 55 13.29 5.76 -4.24
N PRO A 56 11.94 5.82 -4.10
CA PRO A 56 11.27 5.14 -3.03
C PRO A 56 11.20 3.63 -3.33
N SER A 57 11.32 2.84 -2.27
CA SER A 57 10.90 1.44 -2.24
C SER A 57 9.57 1.38 -1.51
N ILE A 58 8.55 0.84 -2.18
CA ILE A 58 7.16 0.81 -1.71
C ILE A 58 6.84 -0.61 -1.28
N ASN A 59 6.17 -0.74 -0.14
CA ASN A 59 5.71 -2.01 0.39
C ASN A 59 4.27 -1.87 0.93
N ILE A 60 3.30 -2.43 0.19
CA ILE A 60 1.88 -2.37 0.53
C ILE A 60 1.42 -3.75 0.94
N TYR A 61 1.03 -3.90 2.21
CA TYR A 61 0.29 -5.07 2.68
C TYR A 61 -1.18 -4.71 2.81
N ALA A 62 -2.06 -5.58 2.32
CA ALA A 62 -3.49 -5.44 2.54
C ALA A 62 -4.05 -6.75 3.12
N ARG A 63 -4.93 -6.62 4.11
CA ARG A 63 -5.50 -7.75 4.84
C ARG A 63 -6.96 -7.53 5.11
N ASP A 64 -7.79 -8.50 4.72
CA ASP A 64 -9.22 -8.47 5.00
C ASP A 64 -9.54 -9.23 6.28
N PHE A 65 -10.45 -8.70 7.09
CA PHE A 65 -11.04 -9.38 8.23
C PHE A 65 -12.55 -9.39 8.04
N SER A 66 -13.14 -10.56 7.87
CA SER A 66 -14.59 -10.69 8.03
C SER A 66 -14.98 -10.48 9.51
N ASP A 67 -16.21 -10.04 9.76
CA ASP A 67 -16.80 -9.87 11.11
C ASP A 67 -16.72 -11.16 11.96
N ASP A 68 -16.53 -12.31 11.31
CA ASP A 68 -16.46 -13.65 11.88
C ASP A 68 -15.01 -14.05 12.24
N GLY A 69 -14.03 -13.21 11.88
CA GLY A 69 -12.60 -13.48 12.02
C GLY A 69 -12.02 -14.43 10.97
N GLU A 70 -12.72 -14.66 9.86
CA GLU A 70 -12.11 -15.28 8.68
C GLU A 70 -11.29 -14.26 7.91
N GLU A 71 -10.11 -14.66 7.45
CA GLU A 71 -9.13 -13.83 6.73
C GLU A 71 -9.16 -14.18 5.24
N PRO A 72 -10.09 -13.69 4.42
CA PRO A 72 -10.29 -14.24 3.08
C PRO A 72 -9.11 -13.98 2.13
N ALA A 73 -8.30 -12.95 2.37
CA ALA A 73 -7.10 -12.66 1.59
C ALA A 73 -6.07 -11.83 2.40
N LEU A 74 -4.81 -12.23 2.30
CA LEU A 74 -3.65 -11.42 2.66
C LEU A 74 -2.83 -11.23 1.39
N MET A 75 -2.48 -9.99 1.06
CA MET A 75 -1.61 -9.68 -0.07
C MET A 75 -0.46 -8.79 0.35
N SER A 76 0.65 -8.90 -0.39
CA SER A 76 1.70 -7.90 -0.44
C SER A 76 1.94 -7.49 -1.89
N LEU A 77 2.14 -6.20 -2.12
CA LEU A 77 2.62 -5.62 -3.37
C LEU A 77 3.83 -4.74 -3.02
N SER A 78 4.98 -5.04 -3.59
CA SER A 78 6.19 -4.23 -3.44
C SER A 78 6.76 -3.86 -4.80
N PHE A 79 7.43 -2.71 -4.87
CA PHE A 79 8.13 -2.24 -6.06
C PHE A 79 9.06 -1.07 -5.71
N GLU A 80 10.10 -0.88 -6.52
CA GLU A 80 10.87 0.36 -6.52
C GLU A 80 10.25 1.35 -7.52
N ALA A 81 10.33 2.66 -7.27
CA ALA A 81 9.78 3.66 -8.20
C ALA A 81 10.78 4.79 -8.52
N SER A 82 11.92 4.44 -9.13
CA SER A 82 12.93 5.42 -9.55
C SER A 82 12.35 6.44 -10.52
N GLY A 83 12.40 7.73 -10.16
CA GLY A 83 11.73 8.78 -10.94
C GLY A 83 10.24 8.54 -11.16
N TRP A 84 9.59 7.84 -10.21
CA TRP A 84 8.19 7.42 -10.26
C TRP A 84 7.84 6.46 -11.40
N GLN A 85 8.83 5.71 -11.87
CA GLN A 85 8.66 4.60 -12.80
C GLN A 85 8.79 3.30 -12.00
N PRO A 86 7.70 2.54 -11.80
CA PRO A 86 7.75 1.26 -11.10
C PRO A 86 8.71 0.28 -11.77
N SER A 87 9.45 -0.45 -10.95
CA SER A 87 10.39 -1.48 -11.38
C SER A 87 10.53 -2.56 -10.32
N VAL A 88 10.92 -3.76 -10.76
CA VAL A 88 11.09 -4.93 -9.89
C VAL A 88 9.84 -5.24 -9.04
N PRO A 89 8.61 -5.18 -9.60
CA PRO A 89 7.42 -5.43 -8.81
C PRO A 89 7.35 -6.89 -8.35
N GLU A 90 6.90 -7.09 -7.12
CA GLU A 90 6.57 -8.40 -6.57
C GLU A 90 5.18 -8.39 -5.94
N MET A 91 4.40 -9.43 -6.23
CA MET A 91 3.12 -9.68 -5.58
C MET A 91 3.10 -11.08 -5.00
N ASP A 92 2.69 -11.17 -3.73
CA ASP A 92 2.38 -12.42 -3.06
C ASP A 92 0.94 -12.34 -2.52
N MET A 93 0.19 -13.42 -2.68
CA MET A 93 -1.18 -13.51 -2.17
C MET A 93 -1.37 -14.83 -1.44
N VAL A 94 -1.90 -14.76 -0.22
CA VAL A 94 -2.33 -15.94 0.56
C VAL A 94 -3.85 -15.96 0.59
N LEU A 95 -4.41 -17.07 0.15
CA LEU A 95 -5.83 -17.35 0.21
C LEU A 95 -6.13 -18.21 1.43
N TYR A 96 -7.19 -17.89 2.16
CA TYR A 96 -7.67 -18.71 3.26
C TYR A 96 -9.10 -19.18 3.04
N GLU A 97 -9.37 -20.39 3.50
CA GLU A 97 -10.73 -20.91 3.69
C GLU A 97 -10.83 -21.46 5.10
N ASN A 98 -11.91 -21.14 5.83
CA ASN A 98 -12.14 -21.63 7.20
C ASN A 98 -10.92 -21.41 8.13
N ARG A 99 -10.25 -20.24 8.01
CA ARG A 99 -9.04 -19.86 8.77
C ARG A 99 -7.81 -20.75 8.52
N LYS A 100 -7.76 -21.47 7.41
CA LYS A 100 -6.57 -22.21 6.97
C LYS A 100 -6.11 -21.64 5.63
N SER A 101 -4.80 -21.39 5.52
CA SER A 101 -4.21 -21.09 4.22
C SER A 101 -4.44 -22.29 3.29
N VAL A 102 -5.09 -22.04 2.16
CA VAL A 102 -5.37 -23.06 1.13
C VAL A 102 -4.48 -22.88 -0.09
N GLY A 103 -3.80 -21.74 -0.21
CA GLY A 103 -2.84 -21.49 -1.27
C GLY A 103 -2.02 -20.24 -1.00
N LYS A 104 -0.80 -20.25 -1.53
CA LYS A 104 0.02 -19.06 -1.70
C LYS A 104 0.34 -18.92 -3.19
N LEU A 105 0.07 -17.74 -3.73
CA LEU A 105 0.25 -17.41 -5.13
C LEU A 105 1.21 -16.24 -5.26
N PHE A 106 1.87 -16.18 -6.41
CA PHE A 106 2.96 -15.26 -6.68
C PHE A 106 2.83 -14.69 -8.09
N ALA A 107 3.26 -13.44 -8.26
CA ALA A 107 3.60 -12.88 -9.57
C ALA A 107 4.83 -11.98 -9.45
N ARG A 108 5.61 -11.92 -10.51
CA ARG A 108 6.84 -11.12 -10.68
C ARG A 108 6.82 -10.46 -12.05
N GLU A 109 7.74 -9.53 -12.28
CA GLU A 109 7.80 -8.71 -13.50
C GLU A 109 7.87 -9.53 -14.79
N GLU A 110 8.63 -10.63 -14.80
CA GLU A 110 8.83 -11.41 -16.03
C GLU A 110 7.55 -12.12 -16.47
N GLU A 111 7.27 -12.13 -17.79
CA GLU A 111 6.05 -12.74 -18.36
C GLU A 111 5.90 -14.22 -17.95
N GLU A 112 7.00 -14.97 -17.94
CA GLU A 112 7.03 -16.38 -17.51
C GLU A 112 6.84 -16.57 -15.99
N ARG A 113 6.89 -15.48 -15.22
CA ARG A 113 6.69 -15.44 -13.76
C ARG A 113 5.46 -14.62 -13.36
N GLY A 114 4.53 -14.41 -14.29
CA GLY A 114 3.23 -13.81 -14.02
C GLY A 114 3.03 -12.42 -14.61
N GLY A 115 4.07 -11.81 -15.19
CA GLY A 115 3.97 -10.55 -15.92
C GLY A 115 3.38 -9.40 -15.09
N LEU A 116 3.76 -9.32 -13.81
CA LEU A 116 3.28 -8.28 -12.91
C LEU A 116 3.73 -6.90 -13.41
N ALA A 117 2.76 -6.06 -13.74
CA ALA A 117 2.98 -4.67 -14.10
C ALA A 117 2.30 -3.75 -13.09
N VAL A 118 2.99 -2.69 -12.70
CA VAL A 118 2.49 -1.66 -11.78
C VAL A 118 2.54 -0.31 -12.47
N THR A 119 1.49 0.48 -12.32
CA THR A 119 1.42 1.88 -12.77
C THR A 119 1.17 2.76 -11.55
N VAL A 120 1.92 3.86 -11.46
CA VAL A 120 1.66 4.92 -10.46
C VAL A 120 0.99 6.08 -11.18
N ASP A 121 -0.23 6.41 -10.78
CA ASP A 121 -1.03 7.48 -11.37
C ASP A 121 -0.75 8.82 -10.70
N SER A 122 -0.60 8.83 -9.37
CA SER A 122 -0.28 10.03 -8.61
C SER A 122 0.54 9.70 -7.38
N HIS A 123 1.33 10.68 -6.94
CA HIS A 123 2.12 10.59 -5.71
C HIS A 123 2.18 11.96 -5.03
N ALA A 124 2.30 11.95 -3.70
CA ALA A 124 2.62 13.13 -2.90
C ALA A 124 3.57 12.74 -1.77
N PHE A 125 4.65 13.50 -1.63
CA PHE A 125 5.72 13.24 -0.68
C PHE A 125 5.89 14.44 0.25
N ASP A 126 5.91 14.21 1.56
CA ASP A 126 6.17 15.25 2.56
C ASP A 126 7.41 14.99 3.45
N GLY A 127 8.13 13.89 3.19
CA GLY A 127 9.31 13.46 3.94
C GLY A 127 9.03 12.45 5.05
N ALA A 128 7.82 12.44 5.62
CA ALA A 128 7.39 11.47 6.64
C ALA A 128 6.40 10.46 6.09
N SER A 129 5.58 10.89 5.13
CA SER A 129 4.55 10.10 4.47
C SER A 129 4.69 10.15 2.95
N LEU A 130 4.19 9.09 2.33
CA LEU A 130 4.08 8.93 0.90
C LEU A 130 2.64 8.55 0.55
N SER A 131 1.90 9.46 -0.08
CA SER A 131 0.57 9.17 -0.64
C SER A 131 0.73 8.69 -2.08
N LEU A 132 0.03 7.63 -2.46
CA LEU A 132 0.13 6.99 -3.78
C LEU A 132 -1.24 6.53 -4.26
N THR A 133 -1.50 6.78 -5.55
CA THR A 133 -2.57 6.09 -6.28
C THR A 133 -1.99 5.38 -7.50
N GLY A 134 -2.56 4.24 -7.86
CA GLY A 134 -2.12 3.52 -9.05
C GLY A 134 -2.86 2.22 -9.27
N SER A 135 -2.34 1.41 -10.19
CA SER A 135 -2.93 0.15 -10.60
C SER A 135 -1.89 -0.94 -10.81
N PHE A 136 -2.35 -2.18 -10.84
CA PHE A 136 -1.53 -3.33 -11.19
C PHE A 136 -2.32 -4.37 -11.97
N GLU A 137 -1.61 -5.19 -12.74
CA GLU A 137 -2.13 -6.36 -13.44
C GLU A 137 -1.09 -7.48 -13.37
N ALA A 138 -1.56 -8.72 -13.24
CA ALA A 138 -0.70 -9.91 -13.23
C ALA A 138 -1.49 -11.20 -13.52
N THR A 139 -0.76 -12.28 -13.72
CA THR A 139 -1.26 -13.66 -13.57
C THR A 139 -0.57 -14.31 -12.38
N LEU A 140 -1.35 -14.65 -11.35
CA LEU A 140 -0.87 -15.29 -10.14
C LEU A 140 -0.72 -16.80 -10.33
N GLY A 141 0.43 -17.37 -9.95
CA GLY A 141 0.69 -18.81 -10.00
C GLY A 141 1.23 -19.37 -8.69
N SER A 142 1.23 -20.69 -8.54
CA SER A 142 1.82 -21.37 -7.38
C SER A 142 3.35 -21.45 -7.48
N SER A 143 4.05 -21.61 -6.37
CA SER A 143 5.50 -21.77 -6.35
C SER A 143 5.97 -22.64 -5.17
N ASP A 144 6.90 -23.55 -5.45
CA ASP A 144 7.55 -24.41 -4.44
C ASP A 144 8.80 -23.76 -3.82
N ASN A 145 9.28 -22.65 -4.40
CA ASN A 145 10.50 -21.94 -4.00
C ASN A 145 10.26 -20.44 -3.80
N TYR A 146 9.10 -20.10 -3.24
CA TYR A 146 8.76 -18.74 -2.80
C TYR A 146 8.83 -17.69 -3.92
N GLY A 147 8.25 -18.01 -5.08
CA GLY A 147 8.17 -17.11 -6.22
C GLY A 147 9.39 -17.17 -7.13
N GLY A 148 10.43 -17.97 -6.82
CA GLY A 148 11.59 -18.18 -7.68
C GLY A 148 11.17 -18.70 -9.06
N ASP A 149 10.51 -19.86 -9.08
CA ASP A 149 9.82 -20.44 -10.22
C ASP A 149 8.32 -20.40 -9.95
N ILE A 150 7.53 -19.93 -10.91
CA ILE A 150 6.08 -19.76 -10.77
C ILE A 150 5.39 -20.65 -11.82
N ASP A 151 4.55 -21.57 -11.34
CA ASP A 151 3.71 -22.39 -12.20
C ASP A 151 2.42 -21.64 -12.55
N LEU A 152 2.32 -21.23 -13.82
CA LEU A 152 1.18 -20.53 -14.40
C LEU A 152 0.18 -21.47 -15.09
N SER A 153 0.34 -22.80 -14.99
CA SER A 153 -0.55 -23.76 -15.65
C SER A 153 -2.01 -23.67 -15.18
N GLN A 154 -2.24 -23.19 -13.96
CA GLN A 154 -3.54 -22.83 -13.38
C GLN A 154 -3.57 -21.35 -12.98
N GLY A 155 -2.87 -20.51 -13.75
CA GLY A 155 -2.70 -19.10 -13.46
C GLY A 155 -4.03 -18.36 -13.30
N ILE A 156 -4.08 -17.47 -12.30
CA ILE A 156 -5.27 -16.69 -11.97
C ILE A 156 -5.00 -15.23 -12.38
N PRO A 157 -5.72 -14.68 -13.38
CA PRO A 157 -5.58 -13.28 -13.73
C PRO A 157 -6.09 -12.41 -12.59
N VAL A 158 -5.31 -11.38 -12.28
CA VAL A 158 -5.65 -10.37 -11.28
C VAL A 158 -5.39 -8.99 -11.85
N THR A 159 -6.31 -8.08 -11.58
CA THR A 159 -6.09 -6.64 -11.77
C THR A 159 -6.47 -5.93 -10.48
N GLY A 160 -5.97 -4.72 -10.29
CA GLY A 160 -6.37 -3.95 -9.13
C GLY A 160 -5.85 -2.53 -9.12
N THR A 161 -6.29 -1.79 -8.11
CA THR A 161 -5.93 -0.40 -7.85
C THR A 161 -5.56 -0.22 -6.40
N PHE A 162 -4.67 0.73 -6.11
CA PHE A 162 -4.34 1.14 -4.75
C PHE A 162 -4.53 2.65 -4.61
N ASP A 163 -5.03 3.05 -3.43
CA ASP A 163 -5.08 4.43 -2.95
C ASP A 163 -4.64 4.38 -1.48
N VAL A 164 -3.40 4.79 -1.23
CA VAL A 164 -2.71 4.52 0.03
C VAL A 164 -1.90 5.72 0.51
N VAL A 165 -1.73 5.79 1.82
CA VAL A 165 -0.75 6.65 2.50
C VAL A 165 0.17 5.75 3.29
N LEU A 166 1.47 5.84 3.07
CA LEU A 166 2.49 5.00 3.69
C LEU A 166 3.40 5.84 4.59
N GLU A 167 3.73 5.31 5.76
CA GLU A 167 4.78 5.87 6.62
C GLU A 167 6.17 5.43 6.19
N ALA A 168 7.16 6.27 6.48
CA ALA A 168 8.56 5.90 6.32
C ALA A 168 8.91 4.74 7.27
N LEU A 169 9.61 3.74 6.75
CA LEU A 169 10.24 2.71 7.56
C LEU A 169 11.33 3.34 8.44
N GLU A 170 11.22 3.16 9.76
CA GLU A 170 12.20 3.65 10.74
C GLU A 170 13.57 2.97 10.68
#